data_AF-A0A7L3EYS6-F1
#
_entry.id   AF-A0A7L3EYS6-F1
#
_cell.length_a   1.000
_cell.length_b   1.000
_cell.length_c   1.000
_cell.angle_alpha   90.00
_cell.angle_beta   90.00
_cell.angle_gamma   90.00
#
_symmetry.space_group_name_H-M   'P 1'
#
loop_
_entity.id
_entity.type
_entity.pdbx_description
1 polymer ?
#
loop_
_entity_poly.entity_id
_entity_poly.type
_entity_poly.pdbx_seq_one_letter_code
_entity_poly.pdbx_strand_id
1 'polypeptide(L)'
;DHNISLESMGVTVNAVAGALKAFFADLPDPLIPYSLHQELLETSKIVDKTERLHELKEIVKKFHPVNYDVFKYVITHLNRVSQQYKTNFMTADNLSICFWPTLMRPDFENREFLSTTKIHQSVIETFIHQCQFFF
;
A
#
# COMPACT_ATOMS: atom_id res chain seq x y z
N ASP A 1 5.37 -21.47 -12.78
CA ASP A 1 6.18 -22.68 -12.55
C ASP A 1 6.14 -23.00 -11.06
N HIS A 2 5.49 -24.08 -10.63
CA HIS A 2 5.27 -24.39 -9.20
C HIS A 2 6.48 -25.03 -8.51
N ASN A 3 7.61 -25.14 -9.22
CA ASN A 3 8.82 -25.83 -8.75
C ASN A 3 9.94 -24.89 -8.26
N ILE A 4 9.73 -23.57 -8.23
CA ILE A 4 10.75 -22.63 -7.76
C ILE A 4 10.60 -22.44 -6.24
N SER A 5 11.54 -23.01 -5.48
CA SER A 5 11.67 -22.74 -4.05
C SER A 5 12.70 -21.62 -3.82
N LEU A 6 12.23 -20.45 -3.39
CA LEU A 6 13.10 -19.31 -3.04
C LEU A 6 14.08 -19.67 -1.92
N GLU A 7 13.68 -20.58 -1.02
CA GLU A 7 14.53 -21.12 0.04
C GLU A 7 15.71 -21.92 -0.53
N SER A 8 15.45 -22.79 -1.50
CA SER A 8 16.50 -23.59 -2.15
C SER A 8 17.51 -22.75 -2.95
N MET A 9 17.09 -21.56 -3.39
CA MET A 9 17.93 -20.64 -4.16
C MET A 9 18.85 -19.78 -3.28
N GLY A 10 18.71 -19.82 -1.94
CA GLY A 10 19.54 -19.04 -1.03
C GLY A 10 19.40 -17.52 -1.20
N VAL A 11 18.27 -17.06 -1.73
CA VAL A 11 18.02 -15.64 -2.02
C VAL A 11 17.79 -14.87 -0.72
N THR A 12 18.39 -13.69 -0.61
CA THR A 12 18.20 -12.85 0.58
C THR A 12 16.77 -12.31 0.67
N VAL A 13 16.26 -12.13 1.89
CA VAL A 13 14.93 -11.56 2.12
C VAL A 13 14.73 -10.20 1.45
N ASN A 14 15.78 -9.37 1.41
CA ASN A 14 15.75 -8.05 0.77
C ASN A 14 15.60 -8.16 -0.74
N ALA A 15 16.23 -9.15 -1.37
CA ALA A 15 16.07 -9.39 -2.81
C ALA A 15 14.65 -9.87 -3.14
N VAL A 16 14.06 -10.75 -2.31
CA VAL A 16 12.66 -11.18 -2.48
C VAL A 16 11.69 -10.00 -2.30
N ALA A 17 11.89 -9.17 -1.27
CA ALA A 17 11.07 -7.97 -1.05
C ALA A 17 11.22 -6.94 -2.19
N GLY A 18 12.43 -6.80 -2.75
CA GLY A 18 12.69 -5.99 -3.93
C GLY A 18 11.94 -6.49 -5.16
N ALA A 19 12.01 -7.80 -5.43
CA ALA A 19 11.30 -8.43 -6.56
C ALA A 19 9.78 -8.29 -6.43
N LEU A 20 9.23 -8.42 -5.22
CA LEU A 20 7.80 -8.18 -4.97
C LEU A 20 7.41 -6.73 -5.32
N LYS A 21 8.21 -5.73 -4.92
CA LYS A 21 7.94 -4.33 -5.28
C LYS A 21 8.08 -4.10 -6.78
N ALA A 22 9.07 -4.71 -7.44
CA ALA A 22 9.25 -4.62 -8.88
C ALA A 22 8.03 -5.16 -9.63
N PHE A 23 7.47 -6.30 -9.22
CA PHE A 23 6.24 -6.84 -9.81
C PHE A 23 5.09 -5.81 -9.86
N PHE A 24 4.84 -5.10 -8.76
CA PHE A 24 3.80 -4.06 -8.72
C PHE A 24 4.15 -2.82 -9.55
N ALA A 25 5.44 -2.44 -9.60
CA ALA A 25 5.90 -1.34 -10.44
C ALA A 25 5.71 -1.64 -11.94
N ASP A 26 5.86 -2.91 -12.34
CA ASP A 26 5.81 -3.37 -13.73
C ASP A 26 4.39 -3.71 -14.23
N LEU A 27 3.36 -3.70 -13.36
CA LEU A 27 1.98 -3.92 -13.79
C LEU A 27 1.55 -2.87 -14.84
N PRO A 28 0.71 -3.21 -15.84
CA PRO A 28 0.21 -2.23 -16.81
C PRO A 28 -0.46 -1.02 -16.14
N ASP A 29 -1.28 -1.27 -15.11
CA ASP A 29 -1.94 -0.27 -14.27
C ASP A 29 -1.54 -0.45 -12.80
N PRO A 30 -1.48 0.64 -11.99
CA PRO A 30 -1.09 0.54 -10.60
C PRO A 30 -2.12 -0.28 -9.82
N LEU A 31 -1.68 -0.91 -8.72
CA LEU A 31 -2.58 -1.71 -7.90
C LEU A 31 -3.75 -0.85 -7.37
N ILE A 32 -3.46 0.39 -6.99
CA ILE A 32 -4.46 1.41 -6.65
C ILE A 32 -4.75 2.23 -7.91
N PRO A 33 -5.94 2.08 -8.53
CA PRO A 33 -6.27 2.72 -9.80
C PRO A 33 -6.17 4.25 -9.73
N TYR A 34 -5.65 4.87 -10.79
CA TYR A 34 -5.55 6.34 -10.92
C TYR A 34 -6.89 7.05 -10.69
N SER A 35 -8.00 6.43 -11.11
CA SER A 35 -9.35 6.98 -10.95
C SER A 35 -9.78 7.18 -9.50
N LEU A 36 -9.15 6.48 -8.55
CA LEU A 36 -9.48 6.57 -7.11
C LEU A 36 -8.52 7.48 -6.35
N HIS A 37 -7.46 7.99 -6.97
CA HIS A 37 -6.45 8.81 -6.28
C HIS A 37 -7.07 10.10 -5.72
N GLN A 38 -7.93 10.77 -6.51
CA GLN A 38 -8.60 11.98 -6.05
C GLN A 38 -9.51 11.70 -4.85
N GLU A 39 -10.31 10.63 -4.88
CA GLU A 39 -11.19 10.27 -3.76
C GLU A 39 -10.38 9.98 -2.49
N LEU A 40 -9.25 9.28 -2.62
CA LEU A 40 -8.34 9.04 -1.50
C LEU A 40 -7.78 10.34 -0.92
N LEU A 41 -7.45 11.32 -1.75
CA LEU A 41 -7.01 12.65 -1.30
C LEU A 41 -8.13 13.41 -0.58
N GLU A 42 -9.36 13.36 -1.09
CA GLU A 42 -10.51 14.01 -0.46
C GLU A 42 -10.77 13.50 0.96
N THR A 43 -10.45 12.23 1.26
CA THR A 43 -10.58 11.70 2.64
C THR A 43 -9.73 12.46 3.66
N SER A 44 -8.64 13.12 3.25
CA SER A 44 -7.81 13.89 4.18
C SER A 44 -8.49 15.15 4.69
N LYS A 45 -9.56 15.60 4.02
CA LYS A 45 -10.36 16.77 4.43
C LYS A 45 -11.38 16.42 5.51
N ILE A 46 -11.64 15.13 5.74
CA ILE A 46 -12.55 14.65 6.79
C ILE A 46 -11.84 14.74 8.14
N VAL A 47 -12.39 15.58 9.02
CA VAL A 47 -11.83 15.84 10.36
C VAL A 47 -12.10 14.69 11.31
N ASP A 48 -13.30 14.10 11.24
CA ASP A 48 -13.65 12.95 12.08
C ASP A 48 -12.90 11.70 11.62
N LYS A 49 -12.13 11.11 12.54
CA LYS A 49 -11.31 9.93 12.25
C LYS A 49 -12.16 8.73 11.86
N THR A 50 -13.32 8.53 12.48
CA THR A 50 -14.17 7.36 12.27
C THR A 50 -14.83 7.46 10.91
N GLU A 51 -15.42 8.61 10.59
CA GLU A 51 -15.98 8.92 9.28
C GLU A 51 -14.94 8.73 8.17
N ARG A 52 -13.72 9.22 8.38
CA ARG A 52 -12.62 9.03 7.42
C ARG A 52 -12.29 7.55 7.18
N LEU A 53 -12.28 6.72 8.23
CA LEU A 53 -12.07 5.28 8.10
C LEU A 53 -13.21 4.62 7.32
N HIS A 54 -14.46 5.01 7.58
CA HIS A 54 -15.60 4.51 6.83
C HIS A 54 -15.53 4.91 5.35
N GLU A 55 -15.18 6.16 5.04
CA GLU A 55 -15.03 6.62 3.65
C GLU A 55 -13.93 5.84 2.92
N LEU A 56 -12.75 5.66 3.54
CA LEU A 56 -11.69 4.83 2.99
C LEU A 56 -12.15 3.38 2.74
N LYS A 57 -13.03 2.86 3.60
CA LYS A 57 -13.61 1.51 3.46
C LYS A 57 -14.59 1.44 2.29
N GLU A 58 -15.33 2.49 2.00
CA GLU A 58 -16.18 2.55 0.81
C GLU A 58 -15.35 2.69 -0.46
N ILE A 59 -14.27 3.49 -0.44
CA ILE A 59 -13.37 3.64 -1.59
C ILE A 59 -12.70 2.30 -1.95
N VAL A 60 -12.20 1.55 -0.96
CA VAL A 60 -11.53 0.27 -1.25
C VAL A 60 -12.50 -0.76 -1.84
N LYS A 61 -13.81 -0.70 -1.53
CA LYS A 61 -14.83 -1.55 -2.16
C LYS A 61 -15.05 -1.25 -3.65
N LYS A 62 -14.65 -0.06 -4.13
CA LYS A 62 -14.72 0.30 -5.56
C LYS A 62 -13.59 -0.31 -6.39
N PHE A 63 -12.60 -0.97 -5.75
CA PHE A 63 -11.52 -1.63 -6.46
C PHE A 63 -12.08 -2.76 -7.32
N HIS A 64 -11.42 -3.01 -8.46
CA HIS A 64 -11.68 -4.25 -9.19
C HIS A 64 -11.42 -5.46 -8.26
N PRO A 65 -12.23 -6.53 -8.27
CA PRO A 65 -12.11 -7.63 -7.31
C PRO A 65 -10.70 -8.22 -7.21
N VAL A 66 -10.00 -8.35 -8.35
CA VAL A 66 -8.61 -8.82 -8.40
C VAL A 66 -7.66 -7.87 -7.67
N ASN A 67 -7.79 -6.56 -7.89
CA ASN A 67 -6.97 -5.55 -7.21
C ASN A 67 -7.29 -5.52 -5.71
N TYR A 68 -8.56 -5.65 -5.32
CA TYR A 68 -8.98 -5.71 -3.93
C TYR A 68 -8.32 -6.87 -3.19
N ASP A 69 -8.38 -8.09 -3.74
CA ASP A 69 -7.82 -9.28 -3.09
C ASP A 69 -6.30 -9.17 -2.94
N VAL A 70 -5.60 -8.68 -3.98
CA VAL A 70 -4.16 -8.47 -3.95
C VAL A 70 -3.78 -7.36 -2.97
N PHE A 71 -4.52 -6.23 -2.97
CA PHE A 71 -4.29 -5.13 -2.05
C PHE A 71 -4.49 -5.56 -0.59
N LYS A 72 -5.60 -6.26 -0.30
CA LYS A 72 -5.86 -6.87 1.00
C LYS A 72 -4.70 -7.75 1.45
N TYR A 73 -4.19 -8.61 0.56
CA TYR A 73 -3.09 -9.51 0.88
C TYR A 73 -1.80 -8.75 1.22
N VAL A 74 -1.42 -7.77 0.40
CA VAL A 74 -0.24 -6.93 0.62
C VAL A 74 -0.35 -6.15 1.93
N ILE A 75 -1.46 -5.46 2.16
CA ILE A 75 -1.67 -4.68 3.39
C ILE A 75 -1.66 -5.58 4.64
N THR A 76 -2.24 -6.78 4.56
CA THR A 76 -2.20 -7.77 5.64
C THR A 76 -0.75 -8.20 5.94
N HIS A 77 0.07 -8.41 4.91
CA HIS A 77 1.49 -8.72 5.09
C HIS A 77 2.24 -7.56 5.76
N LEU A 78 2.06 -6.32 5.26
CA LEU A 78 2.69 -5.14 5.83
C LEU A 78 2.27 -4.90 7.29
N ASN A 79 1.00 -5.14 7.63
CA ASN A 79 0.53 -5.07 9.01
C ASN A 79 1.31 -6.03 9.92
N ARG A 80 1.50 -7.30 9.50
CA ARG A 80 2.30 -8.28 10.27
C ARG A 80 3.75 -7.85 10.44
N VAL A 81 4.38 -7.31 9.39
CA VAL A 81 5.74 -6.76 9.48
C VAL A 81 5.79 -5.61 10.49
N SER A 82 4.79 -4.72 10.45
CA SER A 82 4.70 -3.57 11.35
C SER A 82 4.55 -3.95 12.83
N GLN A 83 3.95 -5.10 13.14
CA GLN A 83 3.83 -5.59 14.52
C GLN A 83 5.17 -6.00 15.14
N GLN A 84 6.19 -6.28 14.32
CA GLN A 84 7.54 -6.66 14.74
C GLN A 84 8.54 -5.49 14.64
N TYR A 85 8.05 -4.24 14.60
CA TYR A 85 8.88 -3.04 14.42
C TYR A 85 10.02 -2.88 15.43
N LYS A 86 9.92 -3.47 16.64
CA LYS A 86 10.98 -3.44 17.64
C LYS A 86 12.25 -4.18 17.21
N THR A 87 12.12 -5.13 16.27
CA THR A 87 13.23 -5.94 15.76
C THR A 87 13.62 -5.54 14.35
N ASN A 88 12.64 -5.29 13.48
CA ASN A 88 12.91 -4.96 12.07
C ASN A 88 12.96 -3.45 11.77
N PHE A 89 12.63 -2.59 12.75
CA PHE A 89 12.57 -1.13 12.64
C PHE A 89 11.58 -0.58 11.61
N MET A 90 10.65 -1.41 11.13
CA MET A 90 9.65 -1.04 10.13
C MET A 90 8.30 -0.83 10.82
N THR A 91 7.99 0.43 11.18
CA THR A 91 6.64 0.84 11.60
C THR A 91 5.67 0.88 10.41
N ALA A 92 4.37 1.04 10.66
CA ALA A 92 3.38 1.25 9.59
C ALA A 92 3.72 2.48 8.74
N ASP A 93 4.25 3.55 9.35
CA ASP A 93 4.73 4.76 8.67
C ASP A 93 5.96 4.47 7.79
N ASN A 94 6.98 3.77 8.32
CA ASN A 94 8.16 3.40 7.53
C ASN A 94 7.80 2.51 6.33
N LEU A 95 6.85 1.58 6.53
CA LEU A 95 6.36 0.71 5.46
C LEU A 95 5.53 1.48 4.43
N SER A 96 4.70 2.44 4.86
CA SER A 96 3.91 3.25 3.94
C SER A 96 4.82 4.07 3.02
N ILE A 97 5.87 4.71 3.56
CA ILE A 97 6.91 5.42 2.78
C ILE A 97 7.51 4.54 1.69
N CYS A 98 7.80 3.28 2.03
CA CYS A 98 8.43 2.32 1.12
C CYS A 98 7.50 1.76 0.05
N PHE A 99 6.19 1.71 0.29
CA PHE A 99 5.23 1.02 -0.58
C PHE A 99 4.27 1.95 -1.32
N TRP A 100 3.93 3.14 -0.79
CA TRP A 100 2.97 4.02 -1.43
C TRP A 100 3.35 4.39 -2.89
N PRO A 101 4.64 4.66 -3.25
CA PRO A 101 4.99 4.98 -4.64
C PRO A 101 4.80 3.77 -5.55
N THR A 102 5.08 2.57 -5.05
CA THR A 102 4.92 1.32 -5.80
C THR A 102 3.46 0.97 -6.03
N LEU A 103 2.59 1.21 -5.05
CA LEU A 103 1.17 0.85 -5.13
C LEU A 103 0.33 1.86 -5.92
N MET A 104 0.72 3.14 -5.92
CA MET A 104 -0.02 4.22 -6.57
C MET A 104 0.63 4.70 -7.87
N ARG A 105 1.95 4.56 -8.02
CA ARG A 105 2.74 5.08 -9.15
C ARG A 105 2.43 6.54 -9.48
N PRO A 106 2.73 7.47 -8.54
CA PRO A 106 2.51 8.89 -8.75
C PRO A 106 3.37 9.41 -9.90
N ASP A 107 2.90 10.49 -10.54
CA ASP A 107 3.73 11.27 -11.45
C ASP A 107 4.55 12.28 -10.63
N PHE A 108 5.82 11.96 -10.37
CA PHE A 108 6.72 12.83 -9.61
C PHE A 108 7.17 14.09 -10.37
N GLU A 109 6.94 14.16 -11.68
CA GLU A 109 7.21 15.37 -12.46
C GLU A 109 6.07 16.39 -12.30
N ASN A 110 4.89 15.92 -11.85
CA ASN A 110 3.75 16.76 -11.55
C ASN A 110 3.84 17.40 -10.15
N ARG A 111 3.89 18.74 -10.12
CA ARG A 111 3.95 19.53 -8.88
C ARG A 111 2.77 19.31 -7.93
N GLU A 112 1.60 18.96 -8.46
CA GLU A 112 0.41 18.64 -7.67
C GLU A 112 0.58 17.32 -6.89
N PHE A 113 1.27 16.34 -7.46
CA PHE A 113 1.59 15.09 -6.77
C PHE A 113 2.65 15.27 -5.68
N LEU A 114 3.61 16.17 -5.91
CA LEU A 114 4.63 16.51 -4.91
C LEU A 114 4.00 17.14 -3.66
N SER A 115 2.96 17.97 -3.81
CA SER A 115 2.28 18.60 -2.69
C SER A 115 1.37 17.63 -1.90
N THR A 116 0.91 16.56 -2.54
CA THR A 116 -0.03 15.56 -1.99
C THR A 116 0.65 14.27 -1.52
N THR A 117 1.96 14.12 -1.72
CA THR A 117 2.77 12.96 -1.32
C THR A 117 2.55 12.53 0.15
N LYS A 118 2.49 13.50 1.09
CA LYS A 118 2.23 13.19 2.51
C LYS A 118 0.84 12.60 2.75
N ILE A 119 -0.14 13.01 1.95
CA ILE A 119 -1.51 12.48 2.05
C ILE A 119 -1.53 11.04 1.54
N HIS A 120 -0.91 10.77 0.39
CA HIS A 120 -0.78 9.40 -0.14
C HIS A 120 -0.08 8.45 0.84
N GLN A 121 1.02 8.89 1.44
CA GLN A 121 1.70 8.14 2.51
C GLN A 121 0.76 7.84 3.67
N SER A 122 0.05 8.85 4.19
CA SER A 122 -0.84 8.70 5.35
C SER A 122 -2.04 7.78 5.07
N VAL A 123 -2.55 7.78 3.84
CA VAL A 123 -3.60 6.85 3.39
C VAL A 123 -3.10 5.40 3.49
N ILE A 124 -1.93 5.10 2.93
CA ILE A 124 -1.36 3.73 2.97
C ILE A 124 -1.01 3.34 4.41
N GLU A 125 -0.46 4.25 5.20
CA GLU A 125 -0.20 4.03 6.63
C GLU A 125 -1.50 3.65 7.36
N THR A 126 -2.60 4.36 7.09
CA THR A 126 -3.90 4.10 7.70
C THR A 126 -4.41 2.69 7.35
N PHE A 127 -4.29 2.28 6.08
CA PHE A 127 -4.63 0.91 5.67
C PHE A 127 -3.79 -0.15 6.40
N ILE A 128 -2.47 0.08 6.53
CA ILE A 128 -1.58 -0.85 7.24
C ILE A 128 -1.96 -0.91 8.72
N HIS A 129 -2.15 0.24 9.37
CA HIS A 129 -2.41 0.30 10.81
C HIS A 129 -3.79 -0.23 11.19
N GLN A 130 -4.83 0.09 10.41
CA GLN A 130 -6.23 -0.31 10.63
C GLN A 130 -6.64 -1.50 9.75
N CYS A 131 -5.68 -2.36 9.38
CA CYS A 131 -5.91 -3.49 8.46
C CYS A 131 -7.12 -4.34 8.84
N GLN A 132 -7.30 -4.66 10.12
CA GLN A 132 -8.40 -5.50 10.63
C GLN A 132 -9.79 -4.83 10.50
N PHE A 133 -9.85 -3.51 10.46
CA PHE A 133 -11.10 -2.78 10.24
C PHE A 133 -11.52 -2.83 8.77
N PHE A 134 -10.54 -2.76 7.86
CA PHE A 134 -10.78 -2.76 6.42
C PHE A 134 -11.04 -4.16 5.83
N PHE A 135 -10.34 -5.19 6.34
CA PHE A 135 -10.22 -6.50 5.70
C PHE A 135 -10.38 -7.68 6.67
#